data_AF-A0A4Q3CBU7-F1
#
_entry.id   AF-A0A4Q3CBU7-F1
#
_cell.length_a   1.000
_cell.length_b   1.000
_cell.length_c   1.000
_cell.angle_alpha   90.00
_cell.angle_beta   90.00
_cell.angle_gamma   90.00
#
_symmetry.space_group_name_H-M   'P 1'
#
loop_
_entity.id
_entity.type
_entity.pdbx_description
1 polymer ?
#
loop_
_entity_poly.entity_id
_entity_poly.type
_entity_poly.pdbx_seq_one_letter_code
_entity_poly.pdbx_strand_id
1 'polypeptide(L)'
;MVRNLAAIILSAAIVAGGCAARDFGELPKDAKERALLCGRAGVMLIGVTPVDDKARFDRLADKVRKLSNEDGFYTLFPEGNSDPAKVLGDEAAIQGAVGSHWLTTVNSCFRAYGIEEEPVPALPQAAYDRAIACAASLAYDNLGTQKPNPESRVVYDPQAGYFIHKAAVAAGGATYLVKASDDATTRFQQAATNGAARAWADQCKQEDAKAVKAVAVLPAEEPAALLMCDDVLSFAMEGGMAIGAAQSEQAKRYAGGYRAVHARLEQAPGARADAQLVEETIKRVAEAGRLDQVSDACIARFVR
;
A
#
# COMPACT_ATOMS: atom_id res chain seq x y z
N MET A 1 1.19 -14.30 12.10
CA MET A 1 0.36 -15.38 12.71
C MET A 1 0.25 -16.48 11.67
N VAL A 2 1.24 -17.37 11.56
CA VAL A 2 1.29 -18.45 10.57
C VAL A 2 1.50 -19.76 11.33
N ARG A 3 0.54 -20.67 11.25
CA ARG A 3 0.60 -21.97 11.95
C ARG A 3 1.14 -23.03 10.98
N ASN A 4 2.18 -23.74 11.44
CA ASN A 4 2.73 -25.03 11.00
C ASN A 4 2.09 -25.64 9.73
N LEU A 5 2.77 -25.44 8.59
CA LEU A 5 2.57 -26.18 7.34
C LEU A 5 3.20 -27.58 7.49
N ALA A 6 2.38 -28.62 7.65
CA ALA A 6 2.85 -29.99 7.58
C ALA A 6 1.89 -30.87 6.76
N ALA A 7 2.51 -31.63 5.85
CA ALA A 7 1.99 -32.73 5.03
C ALA A 7 1.17 -32.36 3.78
N ILE A 8 1.86 -32.36 2.63
CA ILE A 8 1.26 -32.51 1.29
C ILE A 8 1.75 -33.84 0.71
N ILE A 9 0.82 -34.77 0.45
CA ILE A 9 1.08 -36.11 -0.09
C ILE A 9 1.11 -36.06 -1.63
N LEU A 10 2.13 -36.72 -2.19
CA LEU A 10 2.49 -36.81 -3.60
C LEU A 10 1.39 -37.39 -4.50
N SER A 11 1.19 -36.81 -5.68
CA SER A 11 0.66 -37.51 -6.86
C SER A 11 1.28 -36.91 -8.11
N ALA A 12 2.16 -37.66 -8.76
CA ALA A 12 2.85 -37.25 -9.99
C ALA A 12 1.97 -37.56 -11.20
N ALA A 13 1.60 -36.53 -11.97
CA ALA A 13 1.02 -36.69 -13.29
C ALA A 13 1.93 -35.96 -14.29
N ILE A 14 2.56 -36.72 -15.18
CA ILE A 14 3.35 -36.21 -16.30
C ILE A 14 2.39 -36.02 -17.46
N VAL A 15 2.19 -34.77 -17.92
CA VAL A 15 1.49 -34.51 -19.18
C VAL A 15 2.48 -33.95 -20.20
N ALA A 16 2.73 -34.75 -21.23
CA ALA A 16 3.42 -34.35 -22.44
C ALA A 16 2.48 -33.51 -23.33
N GLY A 17 2.95 -32.35 -23.80
CA GLY A 17 2.24 -31.49 -24.75
C GLY A 17 3.23 -30.62 -25.54
N GLY A 18 2.96 -30.45 -26.84
CA GLY A 18 3.86 -29.97 -27.90
C GLY A 18 4.59 -28.64 -27.67
N CYS A 19 5.76 -28.52 -28.32
CA CYS A 19 6.70 -27.40 -28.29
C CYS A 19 6.14 -26.12 -28.93
N ALA A 20 5.12 -25.51 -28.35
CA ALA A 20 5.03 -24.04 -28.35
C ALA A 20 5.76 -23.57 -27.09
N ALA A 21 6.71 -22.64 -27.22
CA ALA A 21 7.30 -22.02 -26.04
C ALA A 21 6.17 -21.36 -25.24
N ARG A 22 5.93 -21.83 -24.02
CA ARG A 22 4.91 -21.28 -23.11
C ARG A 22 5.19 -19.79 -22.92
N ASP A 23 4.19 -18.95 -23.15
CA ASP A 23 4.30 -17.51 -22.92
C ASP A 23 4.21 -17.25 -21.41
N PHE A 24 5.28 -16.66 -20.86
CA PHE A 24 5.38 -16.31 -19.45
C PHE A 24 5.12 -14.82 -19.20
N GLY A 25 4.83 -14.03 -20.25
CA GLY A 25 4.60 -12.60 -20.12
C GLY A 25 5.77 -11.87 -19.44
N GLU A 26 5.46 -11.13 -18.37
CA GLU A 26 6.45 -10.41 -17.55
C GLU A 26 7.11 -11.27 -16.45
N LEU A 27 6.74 -12.55 -16.31
CA LEU A 27 7.38 -13.43 -15.33
C LEU A 27 8.84 -13.69 -15.71
N PRO A 28 9.71 -14.04 -14.73
CA PRO A 28 11.09 -14.39 -15.00
C PRO A 28 11.21 -15.48 -16.07
N LYS A 29 12.17 -15.32 -16.99
CA LYS A 29 12.43 -16.31 -18.05
C LYS A 29 13.14 -17.55 -17.49
N ASP A 30 14.00 -17.36 -16.50
CA ASP A 30 14.64 -18.46 -15.79
C ASP A 30 13.59 -19.29 -15.01
N ALA A 31 13.68 -20.61 -15.15
CA ALA A 31 12.69 -21.51 -14.57
C ALA A 31 12.74 -21.54 -13.03
N LYS A 32 13.94 -21.46 -12.44
CA LYS A 32 14.10 -21.45 -10.98
C LYS A 32 13.59 -20.15 -10.38
N GLU A 33 13.96 -19.01 -10.95
CA GLU A 33 13.48 -17.70 -10.51
C GLU A 33 11.96 -17.60 -10.61
N ARG A 34 11.39 -18.09 -11.72
CA ARG A 34 9.93 -18.09 -11.93
C ARG A 34 9.21 -18.98 -10.94
N ALA A 35 9.65 -20.22 -10.77
CA ALA A 35 9.03 -21.15 -9.82
C ALA A 35 9.15 -20.62 -8.37
N LEU A 36 10.28 -19.99 -8.02
CA LEU A 36 10.45 -19.35 -6.72
C LEU A 36 9.48 -18.18 -6.51
N LEU A 37 9.33 -17.29 -7.51
CA LEU A 37 8.38 -16.18 -7.45
C LEU A 37 6.93 -16.67 -7.34
N CYS A 38 6.55 -17.65 -8.18
CA CYS A 38 5.22 -18.24 -8.18
C CYS A 38 4.91 -18.97 -6.86
N GLY A 39 5.88 -19.71 -6.31
CA GLY A 39 5.75 -20.36 -5.01
C GLY A 39 5.55 -19.36 -3.87
N ARG A 40 6.32 -18.26 -3.84
CA ARG A 40 6.16 -17.19 -2.84
C ARG A 40 4.81 -16.50 -2.94
N ALA A 41 4.34 -16.20 -4.15
CA ALA A 41 3.02 -15.62 -4.38
C ALA A 41 1.89 -16.58 -3.97
N GLY A 42 2.04 -17.88 -4.25
CA GLY A 42 1.11 -18.93 -3.82
C GLY A 42 1.03 -19.07 -2.29
N VAL A 43 2.16 -18.96 -1.59
CA VAL A 43 2.19 -18.97 -0.12
C VAL A 43 1.44 -17.78 0.46
N MET A 44 1.59 -16.58 -0.13
CA MET A 44 0.80 -15.42 0.28
C MET A 44 -0.70 -15.65 0.08
N LEU A 45 -1.10 -16.17 -1.08
CA LEU A 45 -2.50 -16.47 -1.39
C LEU A 45 -3.14 -17.42 -0.35
N ILE A 46 -2.42 -18.47 0.05
CA ILE A 46 -2.88 -19.38 1.10
C ILE A 46 -2.88 -18.68 2.46
N GLY A 47 -1.77 -18.00 2.80
CA GLY A 47 -1.51 -17.44 4.13
C GLY A 47 -2.47 -16.35 4.56
N VAL A 48 -3.10 -15.63 3.62
CA VAL A 48 -4.13 -14.61 3.92
C VAL A 48 -5.53 -15.19 4.11
N THR A 49 -5.71 -16.51 3.96
CA THR A 49 -7.02 -17.15 4.15
C THR A 49 -7.39 -17.18 5.64
N PRO A 50 -8.62 -16.75 6.03
CA PRO A 50 -9.09 -16.84 7.41
C PRO A 50 -8.99 -18.26 7.97
N VAL A 51 -8.60 -18.38 9.24
CA VAL A 51 -8.34 -19.67 9.91
C VAL A 51 -9.59 -20.55 10.01
N ASP A 52 -10.76 -19.93 10.04
CA ASP A 52 -12.07 -20.57 10.10
C ASP A 52 -12.65 -20.97 8.73
N ASP A 53 -12.04 -20.51 7.62
CA ASP A 53 -12.48 -20.83 6.26
C ASP A 53 -11.66 -22.00 5.66
N LYS A 54 -11.82 -23.19 6.25
CA LYS A 54 -11.12 -24.40 5.82
C LYS A 54 -11.40 -24.74 4.34
N ALA A 55 -12.64 -24.56 3.87
CA ALA A 55 -13.01 -24.89 2.50
C ALA A 55 -12.26 -24.02 1.48
N ARG A 56 -12.12 -22.73 1.76
CA ARG A 56 -11.29 -21.84 0.95
C ARG A 56 -9.82 -22.22 1.03
N PHE A 57 -9.32 -22.51 2.22
CA PHE A 57 -7.92 -22.91 2.40
C PHE A 57 -7.58 -24.14 1.55
N ASP A 58 -8.40 -25.20 1.64
CA ASP A 58 -8.16 -26.45 0.90
C ASP A 58 -8.18 -26.21 -0.62
N ARG A 59 -9.16 -25.44 -1.13
CA ARG A 59 -9.23 -25.06 -2.55
C ARG A 59 -7.97 -24.32 -3.02
N LEU A 60 -7.53 -23.31 -2.26
CA LEU A 60 -6.36 -22.51 -2.62
C LEU A 60 -5.06 -23.33 -2.51
N ALA A 61 -4.95 -24.18 -1.48
CA ALA A 61 -3.82 -25.08 -1.32
C ALA A 61 -3.70 -26.07 -2.48
N ASP A 62 -4.82 -26.65 -2.93
CA ASP A 62 -4.83 -27.53 -4.11
C ASP A 62 -4.45 -26.79 -5.39
N LYS A 63 -4.90 -25.55 -5.55
CA LYS A 63 -4.57 -24.69 -6.70
C LYS A 63 -3.09 -24.32 -6.74
N VAL A 64 -2.50 -23.95 -5.60
CA VAL A 64 -1.06 -23.66 -5.48
C VAL A 64 -0.24 -24.94 -5.66
N ARG A 65 -0.70 -26.10 -5.16
CA ARG A 65 -0.04 -27.38 -5.42
C ARG A 65 -0.03 -27.71 -6.91
N LYS A 66 -1.14 -27.48 -7.61
CA LYS A 66 -1.20 -27.63 -9.06
C LYS A 66 -0.17 -26.71 -9.74
N LEU A 67 -0.07 -25.45 -9.31
CA LEU A 67 0.94 -24.52 -9.82
C LEU A 67 2.37 -25.05 -9.59
N SER A 68 2.72 -25.50 -8.38
CA SER A 68 4.03 -26.06 -8.05
C SER A 68 4.39 -27.34 -8.82
N ASN A 69 3.39 -28.09 -9.27
CA ASN A 69 3.61 -29.25 -10.13
C ASN A 69 3.84 -28.83 -11.58
N GLU A 70 3.05 -27.87 -12.09
CA GLU A 70 3.11 -27.39 -13.48
C GLU A 70 4.35 -26.53 -13.76
N ASP A 71 4.85 -25.79 -12.77
CA ASP A 71 6.07 -24.98 -12.87
C ASP A 71 7.35 -25.78 -12.57
N GLY A 72 7.21 -27.03 -12.13
CA GLY A 72 8.31 -27.92 -11.79
C GLY A 72 9.03 -27.57 -10.48
N PHE A 73 8.42 -26.80 -9.58
CA PHE A 73 9.02 -26.34 -8.33
C PHE A 73 9.74 -27.45 -7.56
N TYR A 74 9.08 -28.59 -7.35
CA TYR A 74 9.67 -29.71 -6.58
C TYR A 74 10.81 -30.44 -7.29
N THR A 75 10.91 -30.32 -8.62
CA THR A 75 12.04 -30.82 -9.39
C THR A 75 13.21 -29.82 -9.37
N LEU A 76 12.90 -28.53 -9.41
CA LEU A 76 13.88 -27.45 -9.38
C LEU A 76 14.49 -27.23 -7.99
N PHE A 77 13.72 -27.55 -6.94
CA PHE A 77 14.08 -27.42 -5.53
C PHE A 77 13.71 -28.71 -4.76
N PRO A 78 14.51 -29.79 -4.88
CA PRO A 78 14.23 -31.08 -4.24
C PRO A 78 14.03 -30.99 -2.72
N GLU A 79 14.79 -30.11 -2.05
CA GLU A 79 14.69 -29.80 -0.62
C GLU A 79 13.35 -29.17 -0.23
N GLY A 80 12.63 -28.55 -1.18
CA GLY A 80 11.30 -28.00 -0.97
C GLY A 80 10.23 -29.05 -0.69
N ASN A 81 10.50 -30.33 -0.97
CA ASN A 81 9.59 -31.43 -0.62
C ASN A 81 9.55 -31.70 0.90
N SER A 82 10.66 -31.49 1.59
CA SER A 82 10.77 -31.76 3.03
C SER A 82 10.63 -30.48 3.86
N ASP A 83 11.08 -29.34 3.33
CA ASP A 83 11.03 -28.06 4.03
C ASP A 83 10.90 -26.89 3.02
N PRO A 84 9.68 -26.55 2.60
CA PRO A 84 9.43 -25.44 1.67
C PRO A 84 10.02 -24.11 2.16
N ALA A 85 10.15 -23.89 3.47
CA ALA A 85 10.67 -22.64 4.02
C ALA A 85 12.17 -22.44 3.73
N LYS A 86 12.95 -23.52 3.57
CA LYS A 86 14.36 -23.43 3.15
C LYS A 86 14.55 -22.87 1.75
N VAL A 87 13.55 -23.06 0.89
CA VAL A 87 13.57 -22.60 -0.50
C VAL A 87 12.92 -21.23 -0.62
N LEU A 88 11.72 -21.10 -0.07
CA LEU A 88 10.89 -19.90 -0.20
C LEU A 88 11.42 -18.73 0.64
N GLY A 89 12.13 -19.03 1.73
CA GLY A 89 12.60 -18.05 2.71
C GLY A 89 11.57 -17.80 3.81
N ASP A 90 11.92 -16.87 4.71
CA ASP A 90 11.03 -16.43 5.78
C ASP A 90 9.94 -15.47 5.27
N GLU A 91 9.05 -15.04 6.16
CA GLU A 91 7.95 -14.12 5.84
C GLU A 91 8.46 -12.81 5.22
N ALA A 92 9.60 -12.29 5.70
CA ALA A 92 10.21 -11.07 5.18
C ALA A 92 10.75 -11.27 3.75
N ALA A 93 11.35 -12.42 3.45
CA ALA A 93 11.82 -12.77 2.11
C ALA A 93 10.65 -12.97 1.13
N ILE A 94 9.59 -13.63 1.57
CA ILE A 94 8.36 -13.81 0.78
C ILE A 94 7.72 -12.45 0.50
N GLN A 95 7.42 -11.66 1.54
CA GLN A 95 6.81 -10.34 1.41
C GLN A 95 7.71 -9.39 0.61
N GLY A 96 9.02 -9.45 0.76
CA GLY A 96 9.95 -8.62 -0.02
C GLY A 96 9.95 -8.95 -1.51
N ALA A 97 9.71 -10.21 -1.88
CA ALA A 97 9.71 -10.65 -3.28
C ALA A 97 8.41 -10.32 -4.03
N VAL A 98 7.24 -10.45 -3.37
CA VAL A 98 5.94 -10.27 -4.03
C VAL A 98 5.17 -9.04 -3.55
N GLY A 99 5.57 -8.46 -2.41
CA GLY A 99 5.10 -7.17 -1.89
C GLY A 99 3.59 -6.96 -1.91
N SER A 100 3.20 -5.74 -2.26
CA SER A 100 1.83 -5.24 -2.41
C SER A 100 1.06 -5.79 -3.62
N HIS A 101 1.67 -6.66 -4.44
CA HIS A 101 1.12 -7.13 -5.71
C HIS A 101 1.07 -8.65 -5.83
N TRP A 102 1.14 -9.37 -4.69
CA TRP A 102 1.20 -10.83 -4.69
C TRP A 102 0.01 -11.48 -5.40
N LEU A 103 -1.19 -10.89 -5.39
CA LEU A 103 -2.36 -11.44 -6.08
C LEU A 103 -2.20 -11.33 -7.60
N THR A 104 -1.71 -10.18 -8.08
CA THR A 104 -1.40 -10.00 -9.50
C THR A 104 -0.29 -10.96 -9.92
N THR A 105 0.74 -11.14 -9.10
CA THR A 105 1.84 -12.09 -9.37
C THR A 105 1.35 -13.53 -9.46
N VAL A 106 0.55 -14.00 -8.49
CA VAL A 106 0.03 -15.38 -8.53
C VAL A 106 -0.93 -15.59 -9.69
N ASN A 107 -1.72 -14.58 -10.09
CA ASN A 107 -2.59 -14.66 -11.26
C ASN A 107 -1.80 -14.70 -12.57
N SER A 108 -0.71 -13.94 -12.70
CA SER A 108 0.21 -14.06 -13.83
C SER A 108 0.81 -15.47 -13.91
N CYS A 109 1.18 -16.07 -12.76
CA CYS A 109 1.62 -17.46 -12.69
C CYS A 109 0.50 -18.42 -13.11
N PHE A 110 -0.71 -18.29 -12.57
CA PHE A 110 -1.84 -19.15 -12.93
C PHE A 110 -2.12 -19.09 -14.43
N ARG A 111 -2.18 -17.89 -15.02
CA ARG A 111 -2.37 -17.70 -16.46
C ARG A 111 -1.29 -18.39 -17.28
N ALA A 112 -0.02 -18.20 -16.94
CA ALA A 112 1.11 -18.81 -17.66
C ALA A 112 1.05 -20.36 -17.65
N TYR A 113 0.47 -20.95 -16.60
CA TYR A 113 0.35 -22.40 -16.42
C TYR A 113 -1.06 -22.94 -16.70
N GLY A 114 -1.96 -22.16 -17.31
CA GLY A 114 -3.31 -22.61 -17.66
C GLY A 114 -4.19 -22.97 -16.46
N ILE A 115 -3.95 -22.32 -15.33
CA ILE A 115 -4.73 -22.42 -14.10
C ILE A 115 -5.66 -21.19 -14.07
N GLU A 116 -6.90 -21.39 -13.63
CA GLU A 116 -7.87 -20.29 -13.48
C GLU A 116 -7.30 -19.20 -12.56
N GLU A 117 -7.54 -17.93 -12.84
CA GLU A 117 -7.08 -16.83 -11.99
C GLU A 117 -7.96 -16.70 -10.72
N GLU A 118 -7.43 -16.11 -9.64
CA GLU A 118 -8.26 -15.70 -8.51
C GLU A 118 -8.88 -14.32 -8.79
N PRO A 119 -10.11 -14.06 -8.31
CA PRO A 119 -10.76 -12.77 -8.52
C PRO A 119 -9.94 -11.64 -7.89
N VAL A 120 -9.63 -10.62 -8.68
CA VAL A 120 -9.01 -9.39 -8.18
C VAL A 120 -10.12 -8.48 -7.60
N PRO A 121 -10.06 -8.12 -6.31
CA PRO A 121 -11.05 -7.22 -5.72
C PRO A 121 -11.08 -5.88 -6.47
N ALA A 122 -12.28 -5.42 -6.81
CA ALA A 122 -12.46 -4.10 -7.42
C ALA A 122 -12.28 -3.00 -6.37
N LEU A 123 -11.78 -1.83 -6.78
CA LEU A 123 -11.82 -0.63 -5.94
C LEU A 123 -13.28 -0.29 -5.59
N PRO A 124 -13.55 0.15 -4.35
CA PRO A 124 -14.89 0.62 -3.96
C PRO A 124 -15.40 1.73 -4.88
N GLN A 125 -16.72 1.79 -5.07
CA GLN A 125 -17.33 2.81 -5.92
C GLN A 125 -17.70 4.08 -5.16
N ALA A 126 -18.09 3.97 -3.88
CA ALA A 126 -18.41 5.13 -3.06
C ALA A 126 -17.17 6.02 -2.85
N ALA A 127 -17.32 7.33 -3.04
CA ALA A 127 -16.20 8.26 -3.06
C ALA A 127 -15.34 8.21 -1.78
N TYR A 128 -15.99 8.16 -0.61
CA TYR A 128 -15.31 8.01 0.68
C TYR A 128 -14.52 6.70 0.73
N ASP A 129 -15.18 5.56 0.54
CA ASP A 129 -14.54 4.25 0.64
C ASP A 129 -13.42 4.06 -0.38
N ARG A 130 -13.59 4.63 -1.58
CA ARG A 130 -12.56 4.63 -2.61
C ARG A 130 -11.34 5.42 -2.15
N ALA A 131 -11.52 6.64 -1.62
CA ALA A 131 -10.43 7.45 -1.11
C ALA A 131 -9.69 6.76 0.05
N ILE A 132 -10.41 6.12 0.97
CA ILE A 132 -9.82 5.31 2.05
C ILE A 132 -9.03 4.12 1.49
N ALA A 133 -9.57 3.40 0.50
CA ALA A 133 -8.86 2.30 -0.16
C ALA A 133 -7.60 2.76 -0.90
N CYS A 134 -7.66 3.91 -1.59
CA CYS A 134 -6.51 4.52 -2.24
C CYS A 134 -5.43 4.91 -1.23
N ALA A 135 -5.80 5.56 -0.12
CA ALA A 135 -4.87 5.95 0.93
C ALA A 135 -4.14 4.72 1.51
N ALA A 136 -4.89 3.71 1.94
CA ALA A 136 -4.33 2.47 2.49
C ALA A 136 -3.40 1.75 1.50
N SER A 137 -3.82 1.66 0.23
CA SER A 137 -3.06 0.96 -0.81
C SER A 137 -1.77 1.67 -1.18
N LEU A 138 -1.80 3.00 -1.31
CA LEU A 138 -0.61 3.80 -1.58
C LEU A 138 0.38 3.74 -0.43
N ALA A 139 -0.09 3.88 0.81
CA ALA A 139 0.78 3.75 1.97
C ALA A 139 1.44 2.36 2.06
N TYR A 140 0.69 1.29 1.75
CA TYR A 140 1.27 -0.06 1.75
C TYR A 140 2.22 -0.29 0.58
N ASP A 141 1.91 0.24 -0.61
CA ASP A 141 2.78 0.16 -1.77
C ASP A 141 4.09 0.94 -1.57
N ASN A 142 4.01 2.14 -0.97
CA ASN A 142 5.15 3.00 -0.65
C ASN A 142 6.04 2.42 0.46
N LEU A 143 5.47 1.64 1.38
CA LEU A 143 6.25 0.94 2.40
C LEU A 143 7.29 0.00 1.78
N GLY A 144 6.94 -0.65 0.65
CA GLY A 144 7.82 -1.58 -0.05
C GLY A 144 8.27 -2.73 0.85
N THR A 145 9.59 -2.90 1.00
CA THR A 145 10.20 -3.95 1.83
C THR A 145 10.50 -3.49 3.27
N GLN A 146 10.15 -2.24 3.62
CA GLN A 146 10.45 -1.68 4.93
C GLN A 146 9.48 -2.24 5.98
N LYS A 147 9.92 -2.30 7.23
CA LYS A 147 9.05 -2.73 8.33
C LYS A 147 8.04 -1.64 8.66
N PRO A 148 6.74 -1.97 8.80
CA PRO A 148 5.75 -1.00 9.21
C PRO A 148 6.03 -0.51 10.63
N ASN A 149 5.88 0.79 10.87
CA ASN A 149 5.85 1.37 12.19
C ASN A 149 4.43 1.24 12.76
N PRO A 150 4.19 0.43 13.80
CA PRO A 150 2.86 0.24 14.36
C PRO A 150 2.29 1.50 15.02
N GLU A 151 3.13 2.49 15.32
CA GLU A 151 2.72 3.78 15.89
C GLU A 151 2.39 4.82 14.80
N SER A 152 2.71 4.54 13.53
CA SER A 152 2.45 5.45 12.42
C SER A 152 1.02 5.32 11.90
N ARG A 153 0.44 6.46 11.50
CA ARG A 153 -0.88 6.51 10.84
C ARG A 153 -0.68 6.75 9.36
N VAL A 154 -1.62 6.24 8.56
CA VAL A 154 -1.57 6.37 7.09
C VAL A 154 -1.52 7.82 6.62
N VAL A 155 -2.09 8.77 7.39
CA VAL A 155 -2.08 10.20 7.06
C VAL A 155 -0.68 10.80 6.92
N TYR A 156 0.33 10.18 7.52
CA TYR A 156 1.71 10.68 7.46
C TYR A 156 2.45 10.31 6.16
N ASP A 157 1.92 9.38 5.35
CA ASP A 157 2.44 9.15 3.99
C ASP A 157 1.95 10.28 3.04
N PRO A 158 2.82 10.89 2.23
CA PRO A 158 2.44 12.05 1.42
C PRO A 158 1.29 11.83 0.43
N GLN A 159 1.24 10.66 -0.20
CA GLN A 159 0.19 10.34 -1.19
C GLN A 159 -1.07 9.84 -0.49
N ALA A 160 -0.91 9.08 0.59
CA ALA A 160 -2.05 8.59 1.35
C ALA A 160 -2.76 9.70 2.13
N GLY A 161 -1.99 10.62 2.72
CA GLY A 161 -2.49 11.81 3.38
C GLY A 161 -3.34 12.69 2.45
N TYR A 162 -2.95 12.82 1.18
CA TYR A 162 -3.77 13.46 0.15
C TYR A 162 -5.17 12.80 0.02
N PHE A 163 -5.22 11.48 -0.11
CA PHE A 163 -6.49 10.76 -0.20
C PHE A 163 -7.30 10.79 1.10
N ILE A 164 -6.66 10.90 2.26
CA ILE A 164 -7.34 11.09 3.55
C ILE A 164 -8.06 12.45 3.60
N HIS A 165 -7.43 13.52 3.10
CA HIS A 165 -8.10 14.82 2.98
C HIS A 165 -9.28 14.76 2.00
N LYS A 166 -9.13 14.06 0.86
CA LYS A 166 -10.27 13.82 -0.05
C LYS A 166 -11.40 13.05 0.61
N ALA A 167 -11.08 12.03 1.40
CA ALA A 167 -12.08 11.24 2.13
C ALA A 167 -12.81 12.13 3.15
N ALA A 168 -12.09 12.96 3.90
CA ALA A 168 -12.69 13.92 4.83
C ALA A 168 -13.67 14.86 4.13
N VAL A 169 -13.27 15.46 3.00
CA VAL A 169 -14.15 16.31 2.17
C VAL A 169 -15.39 15.55 1.69
N ALA A 170 -15.23 14.30 1.23
CA ALA A 170 -16.34 13.47 0.78
C ALA A 170 -17.32 13.09 1.92
N ALA A 171 -16.85 13.03 3.16
CA ALA A 171 -17.65 12.69 4.34
C ALA A 171 -18.33 13.90 5.01
N GLY A 172 -18.00 15.13 4.61
CA GLY A 172 -18.62 16.34 5.15
C GLY A 172 -17.66 17.33 5.80
N GLY A 173 -16.35 17.20 5.60
CA GLY A 173 -15.38 18.24 5.92
C GLY A 173 -14.35 17.89 7.00
N ALA A 174 -13.78 18.92 7.61
CA ALA A 174 -12.63 18.85 8.51
C ALA A 174 -12.83 17.93 9.73
N THR A 175 -14.06 17.86 10.26
CA THR A 175 -14.40 17.00 11.40
C THR A 175 -14.23 15.52 11.12
N TYR A 176 -14.19 15.11 9.84
CA TYR A 176 -14.01 13.73 9.41
C TYR A 176 -12.55 13.34 9.16
N LEU A 177 -11.59 14.25 9.27
CA LEU A 177 -10.19 13.96 8.97
C LEU A 177 -9.61 12.86 9.87
N VAL A 178 -9.91 12.92 11.18
CA VAL A 178 -9.46 11.91 12.15
C VAL A 178 -10.06 10.54 11.82
N LYS A 179 -11.37 10.50 11.56
CA LYS A 179 -12.09 9.28 11.16
C LYS A 179 -11.54 8.70 9.86
N ALA A 180 -11.28 9.54 8.86
CA ALA A 180 -10.71 9.09 7.59
C ALA A 180 -9.31 8.49 7.79
N SER A 181 -8.48 9.09 8.64
CA SER A 181 -7.17 8.54 8.98
C SER A 181 -7.27 7.19 9.74
N ASP A 182 -8.22 7.04 10.67
CA ASP A 182 -8.49 5.79 11.39
C ASP A 182 -8.99 4.67 10.46
N ASP A 183 -9.94 5.01 9.59
CA ASP A 183 -10.50 4.07 8.61
C ASP A 183 -9.41 3.62 7.62
N ALA A 184 -8.56 4.55 7.16
CA ALA A 184 -7.45 4.23 6.27
C ALA A 184 -6.38 3.37 6.96
N THR A 185 -6.08 3.65 8.22
CA THR A 185 -5.12 2.85 9.01
C THR A 185 -5.66 1.44 9.29
N THR A 186 -6.95 1.31 9.56
CA THR A 186 -7.62 0.00 9.67
C THR A 186 -7.57 -0.76 8.33
N ARG A 187 -7.81 -0.04 7.23
CA ARG A 187 -7.82 -0.61 5.87
C ARG A 187 -6.41 -0.91 5.34
N PHE A 188 -5.35 -0.30 5.88
CA PHE A 188 -3.96 -0.61 5.55
C PHE A 188 -3.65 -2.09 5.81
N GLN A 189 -4.12 -2.63 6.93
CA GLN A 189 -3.97 -4.06 7.24
C GLN A 189 -4.72 -4.93 6.23
N GLN A 190 -5.92 -4.51 5.81
CA GLN A 190 -6.69 -5.21 4.78
C GLN A 190 -6.02 -5.13 3.39
N ALA A 191 -5.36 -4.02 3.07
CA ALA A 191 -4.63 -3.86 1.82
C ALA A 191 -3.49 -4.89 1.70
N ALA A 192 -2.79 -5.18 2.81
CA ALA A 192 -1.78 -6.23 2.88
C ALA A 192 -2.36 -7.64 2.59
N THR A 193 -3.57 -7.92 3.07
CA THR A 193 -4.23 -9.23 2.93
C THR A 193 -5.04 -9.39 1.65
N ASN A 194 -5.35 -8.31 0.92
CA ASN A 194 -6.11 -8.39 -0.32
C ASN A 194 -5.24 -8.62 -1.56
N GLY A 195 -3.92 -8.36 -1.46
CA GLY A 195 -2.94 -8.65 -2.52
C GLY A 195 -3.02 -7.82 -3.79
N ALA A 196 -4.00 -6.93 -3.87
CA ALA A 196 -4.24 -6.02 -4.98
C ALA A 196 -3.80 -4.58 -4.68
N ALA A 197 -3.10 -4.33 -3.58
CA ALA A 197 -2.75 -2.98 -3.13
C ALA A 197 -1.96 -2.20 -4.19
N ARG A 198 -1.00 -2.81 -4.89
CA ARG A 198 -0.31 -2.12 -6.00
C ARG A 198 -1.25 -1.79 -7.14
N ALA A 199 -2.09 -2.74 -7.57
CA ALA A 199 -3.04 -2.52 -8.66
C ALA A 199 -4.01 -1.38 -8.32
N TRP A 200 -4.48 -1.35 -7.07
CA TRP A 200 -5.31 -0.26 -6.54
C TRP A 200 -4.56 1.06 -6.49
N ALA A 201 -3.32 1.08 -5.97
CA ALA A 201 -2.48 2.27 -5.93
C ALA A 201 -2.25 2.84 -7.35
N ASP A 202 -1.95 1.99 -8.33
CA ASP A 202 -1.75 2.37 -9.72
C ASP A 202 -3.03 2.92 -10.34
N GLN A 203 -4.18 2.26 -10.12
CA GLN A 203 -5.47 2.77 -10.57
C GLN A 203 -5.79 4.13 -9.93
N CYS A 204 -5.57 4.31 -8.62
CA CYS A 204 -5.79 5.59 -7.93
C CYS A 204 -4.87 6.70 -8.47
N LYS A 205 -3.61 6.39 -8.80
CA LYS A 205 -2.65 7.33 -9.43
C LYS A 205 -3.06 7.70 -10.85
N GLN A 206 -3.64 6.77 -11.61
CA GLN A 206 -4.13 7.00 -12.97
C GLN A 206 -5.41 7.85 -12.98
N GLU A 207 -6.33 7.57 -12.07
CA GLU A 207 -7.59 8.31 -11.95
C GLU A 207 -7.40 9.72 -11.37
N ASP A 208 -6.34 9.93 -10.58
CA ASP A 208 -6.03 11.22 -9.99
C ASP A 208 -4.54 11.58 -10.08
N ALA A 209 -4.20 12.35 -11.13
CA ALA A 209 -2.82 12.78 -11.38
C ALA A 209 -2.21 13.61 -10.24
N LYS A 210 -3.02 14.26 -9.39
CA LYS A 210 -2.53 15.05 -8.25
C LYS A 210 -1.91 14.17 -7.17
N ALA A 211 -2.26 12.88 -7.13
CA ALA A 211 -1.61 11.90 -6.27
C ALA A 211 -0.17 11.57 -6.72
N VAL A 212 0.22 11.90 -7.95
CA VAL A 212 1.56 11.66 -8.49
C VAL A 212 2.37 12.95 -8.50
N LYS A 213 1.82 13.99 -9.13
CA LYS A 213 2.47 15.29 -9.28
C LYS A 213 1.41 16.38 -9.24
N ALA A 214 1.59 17.33 -8.33
CA ALA A 214 0.83 18.55 -8.26
C ALA A 214 1.78 19.76 -8.17
N VAL A 215 1.30 20.91 -8.63
CA VAL A 215 1.92 22.18 -8.27
C VAL A 215 1.12 22.66 -7.07
N ALA A 216 1.65 22.47 -5.87
CA ALA A 216 0.99 22.93 -4.66
C ALA A 216 0.89 24.47 -4.70
N VAL A 217 -0.34 24.98 -4.76
CA VAL A 217 -0.61 26.42 -4.69
C VAL A 217 -1.11 26.72 -3.30
N LEU A 218 -0.31 27.46 -2.53
CA LEU A 218 -0.74 27.95 -1.22
C LEU A 218 -1.71 29.12 -1.37
N PRO A 219 -2.67 29.29 -0.45
CA PRO A 219 -3.51 30.48 -0.35
C PRO A 219 -2.71 31.77 -0.43
N ALA A 220 -3.19 32.80 -1.11
CA ALA A 220 -2.52 34.10 -1.09
C ALA A 220 -2.58 34.71 0.32
N GLU A 221 -3.74 34.57 0.98
CA GLU A 221 -4.00 35.08 2.31
C GLU A 221 -3.12 34.38 3.34
N GLU A 222 -2.38 35.16 4.14
CA GLU A 222 -1.43 34.61 5.11
C GLU A 222 -2.09 33.73 6.18
N PRO A 223 -3.23 34.10 6.81
CA PRO A 223 -3.87 33.23 7.81
C PRO A 223 -4.30 31.88 7.23
N ALA A 224 -4.84 31.86 6.01
CA ALA A 224 -5.24 30.62 5.33
C ALA A 224 -4.02 29.76 4.96
N ALA A 225 -2.93 30.39 4.49
CA ALA A 225 -1.70 29.68 4.19
C ALA A 225 -1.01 29.13 5.44
N LEU A 226 -1.01 29.89 6.54
CA LEU A 226 -0.46 29.43 7.82
C LEU A 226 -1.26 28.24 8.36
N LEU A 227 -2.60 28.29 8.32
CA LEU A 227 -3.45 27.18 8.79
C LEU A 227 -3.23 25.92 7.94
N MET A 228 -3.19 26.05 6.62
CA MET A 228 -2.88 24.94 5.70
C MET A 228 -1.49 24.34 5.95
N CYS A 229 -0.49 25.20 6.16
CA CYS A 229 0.88 24.76 6.38
C CYS A 229 1.08 24.14 7.77
N ASP A 230 0.38 24.64 8.80
CA ASP A 230 0.40 24.07 10.14
C ASP A 230 -0.14 22.64 10.14
N ASP A 231 -1.31 22.43 9.53
CA ASP A 231 -1.92 21.12 9.36
C ASP A 231 -1.00 20.14 8.59
N VAL A 232 -0.59 20.50 7.38
CA VAL A 232 0.19 19.60 6.52
C VAL A 232 1.59 19.31 7.06
N LEU A 233 2.30 20.31 7.59
CA LEU A 233 3.64 20.11 8.15
C LEU A 233 3.60 19.28 9.44
N SER A 234 2.51 19.34 10.22
CA SER A 234 2.34 18.51 11.41
C SER A 234 2.32 17.02 11.05
N PHE A 235 1.60 16.63 9.99
CA PHE A 235 1.57 15.24 9.52
C PHE A 235 2.90 14.82 8.89
N ALA A 236 3.53 15.71 8.12
CA ALA A 236 4.79 15.41 7.46
C ALA A 236 5.97 15.24 8.45
N MET A 237 5.91 15.88 9.64
CA MET A 237 6.87 15.72 10.73
C MET A 237 6.94 14.28 11.25
N GLU A 238 5.79 13.59 11.32
CA GLU A 238 5.69 12.24 11.88
C GLU A 238 6.22 11.16 10.92
N GLY A 239 6.42 11.50 9.65
CA GLY A 239 6.99 10.63 8.61
C GLY A 239 6.10 9.45 8.23
N GLY A 240 6.42 8.75 7.14
CA GLY A 240 5.55 7.70 6.59
C GLY A 240 5.39 6.44 7.45
N MET A 241 4.79 5.40 6.85
CA MET A 241 4.47 4.13 7.52
C MET A 241 5.68 3.28 7.92
N ALA A 242 6.90 3.67 7.55
CA ALA A 242 8.10 2.88 7.82
C ALA A 242 8.77 3.24 9.15
N ILE A 243 9.35 2.24 9.83
CA ILE A 243 10.25 2.49 10.96
C ILE A 243 11.43 3.34 10.50
N GLY A 244 11.73 4.43 11.22
CA GLY A 244 12.81 5.34 10.85
C GLY A 244 12.37 6.55 10.03
N ALA A 245 11.12 6.57 9.52
CA ALA A 245 10.67 7.62 8.60
C ALA A 245 10.66 9.02 9.22
N ALA A 246 10.22 9.14 10.49
CA ALA A 246 10.25 10.38 11.27
C ALA A 246 11.68 10.91 11.51
N GLN A 247 12.70 10.05 11.44
CA GLN A 247 14.10 10.42 11.63
C GLN A 247 14.82 10.79 10.33
N SER A 248 14.12 10.73 9.18
CA SER A 248 14.67 11.14 7.89
C SER A 248 15.02 12.63 7.88
N GLU A 249 15.99 13.03 7.05
CA GLU A 249 16.35 14.44 6.87
C GLU A 249 15.15 15.29 6.40
N GLN A 250 14.27 14.69 5.59
CA GLN A 250 13.04 15.33 5.14
C GLN A 250 12.08 15.60 6.31
N ALA A 251 11.82 14.61 7.17
CA ALA A 251 10.98 14.79 8.36
C ALA A 251 11.57 15.83 9.32
N LYS A 252 12.90 15.83 9.54
CA LYS A 252 13.59 16.86 10.34
C LYS A 252 13.42 18.27 9.76
N ARG A 253 13.54 18.42 8.44
CA ARG A 253 13.32 19.69 7.73
C ARG A 253 11.89 20.18 7.94
N TYR A 254 10.89 19.31 7.78
CA TYR A 254 9.49 19.66 8.00
C TYR A 254 9.19 19.96 9.46
N ALA A 255 9.80 19.26 10.41
CA ALA A 255 9.68 19.54 11.84
C ALA A 255 10.17 20.95 12.21
N GLY A 256 11.29 21.39 11.61
CA GLY A 256 11.77 22.77 11.76
C GLY A 256 10.78 23.80 11.22
N GLY A 257 10.22 23.53 10.04
CA GLY A 257 9.23 24.41 9.43
C GLY A 257 7.90 24.46 10.17
N TYR A 258 7.40 23.31 10.64
CA TYR A 258 6.19 23.24 11.45
C TYR A 258 6.31 24.15 12.67
N ARG A 259 7.42 24.06 13.43
CA ARG A 259 7.62 24.94 14.60
C ARG A 259 7.57 26.42 14.25
N ALA A 260 8.16 26.81 13.12
CA ALA A 260 8.15 28.20 12.67
C ALA A 260 6.75 28.67 12.24
N VAL A 261 6.03 27.85 11.47
CA VAL A 261 4.66 28.12 11.02
C VAL A 261 3.71 28.15 12.20
N HIS A 262 3.77 27.16 13.09
CA HIS A 262 2.95 27.04 14.29
C HIS A 262 3.11 28.26 15.21
N ALA A 263 4.34 28.72 15.43
CA ALA A 263 4.59 29.90 16.25
C ALA A 263 3.97 31.18 15.66
N ARG A 264 3.98 31.33 14.32
CA ARG A 264 3.27 32.44 13.64
C ARG A 264 1.75 32.24 13.71
N LEU A 265 1.32 30.99 13.57
CA LEU A 265 0.03 30.41 13.92
C LEU A 265 -0.61 31.08 15.14
N GLU A 266 0.03 30.82 16.27
CA GLU A 266 -0.39 31.25 17.60
C GLU A 266 -0.38 32.77 17.79
N GLN A 267 0.37 33.50 16.97
CA GLN A 267 0.41 34.96 16.98
C GLN A 267 -0.69 35.59 16.10
N ALA A 268 -1.41 34.80 15.29
CA ALA A 268 -2.49 35.25 14.43
C ALA A 268 -3.86 35.01 15.10
N PRO A 269 -4.46 36.01 15.78
CA PRO A 269 -5.70 35.81 16.52
C PRO A 269 -6.86 35.41 15.60
N GLY A 270 -7.60 34.38 16.00
CA GLY A 270 -8.86 33.96 15.37
C GLY A 270 -8.75 32.93 14.25
N ALA A 271 -7.56 32.71 13.68
CA ALA A 271 -7.41 31.82 12.52
C ALA A 271 -7.81 30.35 12.78
N ARG A 272 -7.50 29.80 13.97
CA ARG A 272 -7.94 28.45 14.38
C ARG A 272 -9.38 28.38 14.90
N ALA A 273 -9.93 29.51 15.32
CA ALA A 273 -11.30 29.59 15.86
C ALA A 273 -12.35 29.77 14.75
N ASP A 274 -11.91 30.17 13.55
CA ASP A 274 -12.75 30.28 12.37
C ASP A 274 -13.01 28.90 11.76
N ALA A 275 -14.15 28.30 12.12
CA ALA A 275 -14.58 27.00 11.61
C ALA A 275 -14.73 26.98 10.08
N GLN A 276 -15.09 28.10 9.45
CA GLN A 276 -15.19 28.19 8.00
C GLN A 276 -13.80 28.14 7.37
N LEU A 277 -12.83 28.86 7.93
CA LEU A 277 -11.45 28.85 7.45
C LEU A 277 -10.80 27.46 7.58
N VAL A 278 -11.06 26.75 8.68
CA VAL A 278 -10.60 25.36 8.87
C VAL A 278 -11.20 24.43 7.82
N GLU A 279 -12.50 24.55 7.57
CA GLU A 279 -13.20 23.74 6.56
C GLU A 279 -12.68 24.01 5.14
N GLU A 280 -12.48 25.28 4.79
CA GLU A 280 -11.87 25.66 3.52
C GLU A 280 -10.44 25.14 3.39
N THR A 281 -9.68 25.13 4.47
CA THR A 281 -8.29 24.66 4.47
C THR A 281 -8.20 23.18 4.09
N ILE A 282 -9.02 22.31 4.66
CA ILE A 282 -9.04 20.88 4.32
C ILE A 282 -9.41 20.67 2.84
N LYS A 283 -10.35 21.45 2.30
CA LYS A 283 -10.67 21.44 0.86
C LYS A 283 -9.48 21.86 0.02
N ARG A 284 -8.78 22.92 0.40
CA ARG A 284 -7.58 23.40 -0.30
C ARG A 284 -6.45 22.36 -0.26
N VAL A 285 -6.26 21.63 0.84
CA VAL A 285 -5.30 20.52 0.91
C VAL A 285 -5.70 19.40 -0.06
N ALA A 286 -6.97 19.00 -0.06
CA ALA A 286 -7.50 18.01 -1.00
C ALA A 286 -7.45 18.46 -2.48
N GLU A 287 -7.33 19.75 -2.74
CA GLU A 287 -7.13 20.31 -4.08
C GLU A 287 -5.65 20.44 -4.46
N ALA A 288 -4.76 20.60 -3.48
CA ALA A 288 -3.34 20.87 -3.68
C ALA A 288 -2.50 19.65 -4.05
N GLY A 289 -2.97 18.42 -3.74
CA GLY A 289 -2.29 17.18 -4.09
C GLY A 289 -1.44 16.60 -2.95
N ARG A 290 -0.33 15.95 -3.30
CA ARG A 290 0.54 15.28 -2.33
C ARG A 290 1.04 16.20 -1.22
N LEU A 291 1.02 15.70 0.02
CA LEU A 291 1.35 16.51 1.19
C LEU A 291 2.82 16.94 1.26
N ASP A 292 3.74 16.18 0.67
CA ASP A 292 5.17 16.55 0.63
C ASP A 292 5.42 17.77 -0.27
N GLN A 293 4.70 17.89 -1.38
CA GLN A 293 4.78 19.04 -2.29
C GLN A 293 4.18 20.30 -1.64
N VAL A 294 3.08 20.14 -0.90
CA VAL A 294 2.51 21.21 -0.10
C VAL A 294 3.47 21.62 1.02
N SER A 295 4.06 20.64 1.72
CA SER A 295 5.08 20.88 2.75
C SER A 295 6.26 21.68 2.20
N ASP A 296 6.80 21.30 1.04
CA ASP A 296 7.90 22.03 0.41
C ASP A 296 7.53 23.49 0.04
N ALA A 297 6.30 23.71 -0.45
CA ALA A 297 5.79 25.06 -0.70
C ALA A 297 5.70 25.88 0.60
N CYS A 298 5.25 25.25 1.70
CA CYS A 298 5.18 25.86 3.02
C CYS A 298 6.56 26.26 3.55
N ILE A 299 7.54 25.36 3.43
CA ILE A 299 8.94 25.66 3.79
C ILE A 299 9.46 26.85 2.99
N ALA A 300 9.28 26.85 1.66
CA ALA A 300 9.77 27.91 0.79
C ALA A 300 9.16 29.30 1.09
N ARG A 301 7.91 29.32 1.59
CA ARG A 301 7.22 30.55 1.96
C ARG A 301 7.61 31.06 3.35
N PHE A 302 7.67 30.19 4.35
CA PHE A 302 7.70 30.60 5.75
C PHE A 302 9.03 30.37 6.49
N VAL A 303 9.95 29.57 5.93
CA VAL A 303 11.18 29.12 6.61
C VAL A 303 12.42 29.61 5.85
N ARG A 304 12.46 30.91 5.57
CA ARG A 304 13.65 31.59 5.04
C ARG A 304 14.55 32.06 6.16
#